data_AF-A0A7L2HNG1-F1
#
_entry.id   AF-A0A7L2HNG1-F1
#
_cell.length_a   1.000
_cell.length_b   1.000
_cell.length_c   1.000
_cell.angle_alpha   90.00
_cell.angle_beta   90.00
_cell.angle_gamma   90.00
#
_symmetry.space_group_name_H-M   'P 1'
#
loop_
_entity.id
_entity.type
_entity.pdbx_description
1 polymer ?
#
loop_
_entity_poly.entity_id
_entity_poly.type
_entity_poly.pdbx_seq_one_letter_code
_entity_poly.pdbx_strand_id
1 'polypeptide(L)'
;DLAFAFSVWQQFPEHIVGFVPRKHISTPSGVYSYGSFELQNPGFGNGDQYSMILIGAAFFHSGYLEDFQRQPEAVYALIDETQNCDDIAMNFLVAKHTGKPSGVFVKPVDIRNLEKDTNSGYSGMWHRAEHLLQRSYCVNKLVNIYDGMPLKYSNIMISQFGFPNYANHKNKM
;
A
#
# COMPACT_ATOMS: atom_id res chain seq x y z
N ASP A 1 -8.81 -4.56 -15.77
CA ASP A 1 -8.41 -4.30 -14.37
C ASP A 1 -9.34 -3.38 -13.60
N LEU A 2 -9.51 -2.11 -14.03
CA LEU A 2 -10.29 -1.11 -13.26
C LEU A 2 -11.71 -1.56 -12.90
N ALA A 3 -12.48 -2.06 -13.87
CA ALA A 3 -13.87 -2.51 -13.61
C ALA A 3 -13.94 -3.62 -12.56
N PHE A 4 -13.01 -4.58 -12.60
CA PHE A 4 -12.94 -5.66 -11.63
C PHE A 4 -12.54 -5.15 -10.24
N ALA A 5 -11.47 -4.35 -10.15
CA ALA A 5 -11.03 -3.78 -8.87
C ALA A 5 -12.11 -2.88 -8.24
N PHE A 6 -12.86 -2.11 -9.04
CA PHE A 6 -14.00 -1.33 -8.57
C PHE A 6 -15.11 -2.24 -8.02
N SER A 7 -15.44 -3.35 -8.70
CA SER A 7 -16.41 -4.32 -8.18
C SER A 7 -15.97 -4.99 -6.88
N VAL A 8 -14.65 -5.17 -6.68
CA VAL A 8 -14.08 -5.63 -5.42
C VAL A 8 -14.23 -4.53 -4.36
N TRP A 9 -13.91 -3.27 -4.67
CA TRP A 9 -14.10 -2.15 -3.75
C TRP A 9 -15.55 -2.00 -3.28
N GLN A 10 -16.54 -2.21 -4.16
CA GLN A 10 -17.96 -2.19 -3.75
C GLN A 10 -18.32 -3.24 -2.68
N GLN A 11 -17.54 -4.32 -2.57
CA GLN A 11 -17.71 -5.37 -1.55
C GLN A 11 -16.86 -5.13 -0.29
N PHE A 12 -15.84 -4.27 -0.39
CA PHE A 12 -14.93 -3.89 0.68
C PHE A 12 -14.79 -2.36 0.75
N PRO A 13 -15.89 -1.59 0.88
CA PRO A 13 -15.86 -0.14 0.71
C PRO A 13 -14.99 0.58 1.76
N GLU A 14 -14.76 -0.05 2.91
CA GLU A 14 -13.91 0.44 3.99
C GLU A 14 -12.40 0.16 3.80
N HIS A 15 -11.99 -0.49 2.71
CA HIS A 15 -10.59 -0.81 2.43
C HIS A 15 -10.05 -0.02 1.23
N ILE A 16 -8.72 0.14 1.19
CA ILE A 16 -7.99 0.57 -0.01
C ILE A 16 -7.82 -0.64 -0.93
N VAL A 17 -8.58 -0.71 -2.02
CA VAL A 17 -8.49 -1.80 -3.00
C VAL A 17 -7.58 -1.37 -4.15
N GLY A 18 -6.46 -2.06 -4.36
CA GLY A 18 -5.49 -1.60 -5.37
C GLY A 18 -4.48 -2.65 -5.81
N PHE A 19 -3.56 -2.20 -6.67
CA PHE A 19 -2.71 -3.10 -7.47
C PHE A 19 -1.26 -3.20 -6.99
N VAL A 20 -0.85 -2.34 -6.05
CA VAL A 20 0.55 -2.17 -5.66
C VAL A 20 0.71 -2.47 -4.16
N PRO A 21 0.89 -3.75 -3.77
CA PRO A 21 1.08 -4.13 -2.38
C PRO A 21 2.51 -3.83 -1.90
N ARG A 22 2.62 -3.42 -0.64
CA ARG A 22 3.88 -3.15 0.08
C ARG A 22 3.76 -3.58 1.54
N LYS A 23 4.88 -3.68 2.23
CA LYS A 23 4.91 -4.11 3.64
C LYS A 23 5.87 -3.27 4.48
N HIS A 24 5.54 -3.16 5.75
CA HIS A 24 6.54 -2.90 6.77
C HIS A 24 7.11 -4.24 7.28
N ILE A 25 8.31 -4.22 7.85
CA ILE A 25 8.85 -5.29 8.71
C ILE A 25 9.40 -4.66 9.98
N SER A 26 9.48 -5.40 11.08
CA SER A 26 10.13 -4.92 12.31
C SER A 26 11.48 -5.61 12.49
N THR A 27 12.50 -4.85 12.88
CA THR A 27 13.72 -5.42 13.44
C THR A 27 13.46 -5.92 14.88
N PRO A 28 14.36 -6.75 15.45
CA PRO A 28 14.29 -7.13 16.86
C PRO A 28 14.34 -5.95 17.84
N SER A 29 14.91 -4.82 17.42
CA SER A 29 14.98 -3.58 18.22
C SER A 29 13.69 -2.73 18.15
N GLY A 30 12.65 -3.19 17.46
CA GLY A 30 11.38 -2.48 17.32
C GLY A 30 11.38 -1.36 16.27
N VAL A 31 12.42 -1.28 15.43
CA VAL A 31 12.49 -0.32 14.32
C VAL A 31 11.83 -0.91 13.10
N TYR A 32 10.99 -0.13 12.42
CA TYR A 32 10.28 -0.57 11.23
C TYR A 32 11.02 -0.21 9.94
N SER A 33 11.02 -1.12 8.97
CA SER A 33 11.54 -0.88 7.62
C SER A 33 10.43 -1.04 6.58
N TYR A 34 10.43 -0.19 5.57
CA TYR A 34 9.50 -0.25 4.43
C TYR A 34 10.11 -1.04 3.27
N GLY A 35 9.30 -1.86 2.59
CA GLY A 35 9.69 -2.52 1.35
C GLY A 35 8.56 -3.32 0.70
N SER A 36 8.93 -4.23 -0.18
CA SER A 36 8.04 -5.14 -0.89
C SER A 36 8.47 -6.59 -0.67
N PHE A 37 8.25 -7.46 -1.65
CA PHE A 37 8.51 -8.90 -1.57
C PHE A 37 9.99 -9.27 -1.39
N GLU A 38 10.92 -8.35 -1.67
CA GLU A 38 12.37 -8.54 -1.46
C GLU A 38 12.78 -8.63 0.01
N LEU A 39 11.96 -8.10 0.92
CA LEU A 39 12.20 -8.21 2.36
C LEU A 39 11.69 -9.55 2.89
N GLN A 40 12.29 -10.04 3.97
CA GLN A 40 11.86 -11.27 4.65
C GLN A 40 10.36 -11.23 5.01
N ASN A 41 9.67 -12.36 4.86
CA ASN A 41 8.28 -12.50 5.29
C ASN A 41 8.17 -12.20 6.80
N PRO A 42 7.36 -11.20 7.22
CA PRO A 42 7.18 -10.87 8.64
C PRO A 42 6.21 -11.82 9.37
N GLY A 43 5.46 -12.66 8.65
CA GLY A 43 4.49 -13.59 9.21
C GLY A 43 5.05 -14.98 9.48
N PHE A 44 4.23 -15.80 10.16
CA PHE A 44 4.52 -17.22 10.36
C PHE A 44 3.92 -18.05 9.20
N GLY A 45 4.75 -18.82 8.51
CA GLY A 45 4.32 -19.80 7.50
C GLY A 45 4.78 -19.48 6.07
N ASN A 46 4.11 -20.14 5.11
CA ASN A 46 4.45 -20.05 3.70
C ASN A 46 3.88 -18.78 3.05
N GLY A 47 4.51 -18.34 1.96
CA GLY A 47 4.11 -17.17 1.19
C GLY A 47 4.70 -15.86 1.74
N ASP A 48 4.13 -14.75 1.29
CA ASP A 48 4.51 -13.40 1.74
C ASP A 48 3.28 -12.62 2.19
N GLN A 49 3.51 -11.52 2.91
CA GLN A 49 2.46 -10.63 3.41
C GLN A 49 2.67 -9.20 2.93
N TYR A 50 1.56 -8.48 2.79
CA TYR A 50 1.54 -7.03 2.64
C TYR A 50 0.76 -6.40 3.78
N SER A 51 1.07 -5.15 4.09
CA SER A 51 0.34 -4.38 5.11
C SER A 51 -0.10 -3.01 4.60
N MET A 52 0.20 -2.69 3.34
CA MET A 52 -0.18 -1.46 2.67
C MET A 52 -0.53 -1.72 1.20
N ILE A 53 -1.43 -0.90 0.68
CA ILE A 53 -1.69 -0.75 -0.76
C ILE A 53 -1.40 0.71 -1.14
N LEU A 54 -0.53 0.95 -2.11
CA LEU A 54 -0.19 2.33 -2.51
C LEU A 54 -1.37 2.99 -3.23
N ILE A 55 -1.76 4.17 -2.76
CA ILE A 55 -2.98 4.86 -3.23
C ILE A 55 -2.86 5.41 -4.66
N GLY A 56 -1.65 5.50 -5.21
CA GLY A 56 -1.41 5.95 -6.60
C GLY A 56 -2.02 5.04 -7.67
N ALA A 57 -2.46 3.83 -7.31
CA ALA A 57 -3.18 2.92 -8.19
C ALA A 57 -4.21 2.09 -7.39
N ALA A 58 -5.22 2.76 -6.81
CA ALA A 58 -6.23 2.15 -5.95
C ALA A 58 -7.60 2.85 -6.01
N PHE A 59 -8.63 2.16 -5.52
CA PHE A 59 -9.94 2.66 -5.14
C PHE A 59 -10.07 2.67 -3.62
N PHE A 60 -10.57 3.77 -3.06
CA PHE A 60 -10.87 3.89 -1.63
C PHE A 60 -12.02 4.87 -1.44
N HIS A 61 -12.69 4.81 -0.28
CA HIS A 61 -13.83 5.67 0.01
C HIS A 61 -13.41 7.15 0.09
N SER A 62 -14.16 8.04 -0.58
CA SER A 62 -13.85 9.48 -0.60
C SER A 62 -13.86 10.13 0.79
N GLY A 63 -14.65 9.58 1.72
CA GLY A 63 -14.65 10.02 3.13
C GLY A 63 -13.28 9.95 3.79
N TYR A 64 -12.37 9.09 3.32
CA TYR A 64 -10.99 9.10 3.83
C TYR A 64 -10.22 10.35 3.47
N LEU A 65 -10.60 11.11 2.44
CA LEU A 65 -10.02 12.41 2.17
C LEU A 65 -10.42 13.43 3.25
N GLU A 66 -11.67 13.40 3.71
CA GLU A 66 -12.11 14.26 4.82
C GLU A 66 -11.47 13.83 6.15
N ASP A 67 -11.37 12.53 6.40
CA ASP A 67 -10.69 12.03 7.58
C ASP A 67 -9.18 12.34 7.55
N PHE A 68 -8.59 12.35 6.36
CA PHE A 68 -7.22 12.79 6.16
C PHE A 68 -7.08 14.26 6.56
N GLN A 69 -8.03 15.13 6.17
CA GLN A 69 -8.08 16.54 6.60
C GLN A 69 -8.11 16.73 8.13
N ARG A 70 -8.53 15.70 8.88
CA ARG A 70 -8.63 15.73 10.35
C ARG A 70 -7.43 15.10 11.07
N GLN A 71 -6.38 14.68 10.35
CA GLN A 71 -5.18 14.10 10.98
C GLN A 71 -4.38 15.15 11.78
N PRO A 72 -3.52 14.72 12.74
CA PRO A 72 -2.65 15.63 13.47
C PRO A 72 -1.77 16.45 12.52
N GLU A 73 -1.51 17.72 12.88
CA GLU A 73 -0.64 18.62 12.10
C GLU A 73 0.74 18.01 11.79
N ALA A 74 1.28 17.22 12.72
CA ALA A 74 2.55 16.50 12.56
C ALA A 74 2.56 15.53 11.36
N VAL A 75 1.41 15.01 10.95
CA VAL A 75 1.30 14.14 9.76
C VAL A 75 1.51 14.95 8.49
N TYR A 76 0.89 16.13 8.39
CA TYR A 76 1.09 17.02 7.26
C TYR A 76 2.53 17.52 7.20
N ALA A 77 3.07 17.97 8.34
CA ALA A 77 4.45 18.42 8.41
C ALA A 77 5.43 17.34 7.91
N LEU A 78 5.22 16.07 8.27
CA LEU A 78 6.03 14.95 7.78
C LEU A 78 5.92 14.75 6.26
N ILE A 79 4.71 14.82 5.71
CA ILE A 79 4.47 14.65 4.27
C ILE A 79 5.07 15.83 3.49
N ASP A 80 4.87 17.05 3.98
CA ASP A 80 5.40 18.26 3.36
C ASP A 80 6.93 18.30 3.41
N GLU A 81 7.53 17.94 4.55
CA GLU A 81 8.98 17.86 4.74
C GLU A 81 9.62 16.85 3.78
N THR A 82 8.98 15.69 3.61
CA THR A 82 9.56 14.59 2.81
C THR A 82 9.15 14.63 1.34
N GLN A 83 8.06 15.32 1.01
CA GLN A 83 7.35 15.22 -0.27
C GLN A 83 7.22 13.75 -0.67
N ASN A 84 6.74 12.91 0.25
CA ASN A 84 6.65 11.46 0.16
C ASN A 84 5.65 10.93 1.21
N CYS A 85 5.40 9.62 1.20
CA CYS A 85 4.73 8.89 2.29
C CYS A 85 3.25 9.26 2.58
N ASP A 86 2.63 10.06 1.72
CA ASP A 86 1.19 10.34 1.73
C ASP A 86 0.36 9.05 1.67
N ASP A 87 0.80 8.09 0.86
CA ASP A 87 0.21 6.76 0.78
C ASP A 87 0.37 5.93 2.08
N ILE A 88 1.51 6.00 2.75
CA ILE A 88 1.75 5.35 4.05
C ILE A 88 0.82 5.97 5.10
N ALA A 89 0.71 7.29 5.15
CA ALA A 89 -0.17 7.99 6.07
C ALA A 89 -1.65 7.61 5.85
N MET A 90 -2.09 7.51 4.59
CA MET A 90 -3.44 7.02 4.25
C MET A 90 -3.66 5.57 4.70
N ASN A 91 -2.68 4.69 4.55
CA ASN A 91 -2.81 3.32 5.04
C ASN A 91 -2.88 3.26 6.58
N PHE A 92 -2.11 4.08 7.29
CA PHE A 92 -2.21 4.22 8.75
C PHE A 92 -3.59 4.69 9.18
N LEU A 93 -4.12 5.72 8.52
CA LEU A 93 -5.47 6.25 8.75
C LEU A 93 -6.53 5.16 8.61
N VAL A 94 -6.55 4.45 7.47
CA VAL A 94 -7.57 3.43 7.18
C VAL A 94 -7.44 2.24 8.14
N ALA A 95 -6.23 1.76 8.42
CA ALA A 95 -6.02 0.66 9.36
C ALA A 95 -6.47 1.03 10.79
N LYS A 96 -6.17 2.26 11.24
CA LYS A 96 -6.59 2.76 12.55
C LYS A 96 -8.11 2.94 12.63
N HIS A 97 -8.73 3.49 11.59
CA HIS A 97 -10.18 3.72 11.52
C HIS A 97 -10.97 2.39 11.54
N THR A 98 -10.52 1.40 10.78
CA THR A 98 -11.27 0.14 10.60
C THR A 98 -10.89 -0.95 11.60
N GLY A 99 -9.68 -0.89 12.17
CA GLY A 99 -9.11 -1.99 12.94
C GLY A 99 -8.80 -3.23 12.10
N LYS A 100 -8.80 -3.13 10.76
CA LYS A 100 -8.55 -4.20 9.79
C LYS A 100 -7.25 -3.93 9.01
N PRO A 101 -6.75 -4.84 8.16
CA PRO A 101 -5.76 -4.49 7.15
C PRO A 101 -6.25 -3.28 6.34
N SER A 102 -5.37 -2.33 6.04
CA SER A 102 -5.77 -1.08 5.37
C SER A 102 -6.30 -1.30 3.96
N GLY A 103 -5.89 -2.38 3.30
CA GLY A 103 -6.20 -2.60 1.90
C GLY A 103 -6.30 -4.06 1.48
N VAL A 104 -6.82 -4.24 0.28
CA VAL A 104 -7.00 -5.53 -0.39
C VAL A 104 -6.24 -5.50 -1.71
N PHE A 105 -5.32 -6.45 -1.88
CA PHE A 105 -4.54 -6.58 -3.11
C PHE A 105 -5.37 -7.26 -4.21
N VAL A 106 -5.56 -6.54 -5.31
CA VAL A 106 -6.06 -7.09 -6.57
C VAL A 106 -4.90 -7.25 -7.53
N LYS A 107 -4.65 -8.48 -7.99
CA LYS A 107 -3.59 -8.75 -8.97
C LYS A 107 -3.98 -8.15 -10.33
N PRO A 108 -3.23 -7.16 -10.85
CA PRO A 108 -3.52 -6.61 -12.16
C PRO A 108 -3.17 -7.62 -13.26
N VAL A 109 -3.97 -7.60 -14.33
CA VAL A 109 -3.76 -8.35 -15.56
C VAL A 109 -2.89 -7.56 -16.54
N ASP A 110 -3.22 -6.28 -16.75
CA ASP A 110 -2.40 -5.35 -17.54
C ASP A 110 -2.26 -4.03 -16.80
N ILE A 111 -1.09 -3.82 -16.17
CA ILE A 111 -0.69 -2.54 -15.60
C ILE A 111 0.71 -2.21 -16.14
N ARG A 112 0.86 -1.00 -16.68
CA ARG A 112 2.12 -0.55 -17.28
C ARG A 112 2.53 0.77 -16.65
N ASN A 113 3.82 0.91 -16.40
CA ASN A 113 4.43 2.16 -16.02
C ASN A 113 5.07 2.78 -17.28
N LEU A 114 4.62 3.98 -17.65
CA LEU A 114 5.05 4.72 -18.84
C LEU A 114 6.08 5.81 -18.52
N GLU A 115 6.69 5.79 -17.33
CA GLU A 115 7.71 6.75 -16.87
C GLU A 115 8.91 6.87 -17.81
N LYS A 116 9.25 5.80 -18.55
CA LYS A 116 10.33 5.86 -19.55
C LYS A 116 9.90 6.47 -20.88
N ASP A 117 8.60 6.60 -21.11
CA ASP A 117 8.03 7.14 -22.34
C ASP A 117 7.80 8.66 -22.25
N THR A 118 8.02 9.26 -21.07
CA THR A 118 7.91 10.71 -20.89
C THR A 118 9.19 11.44 -21.33
N ASN A 119 9.00 12.56 -22.05
CA ASN A 119 10.08 13.47 -22.45
C ASN A 119 10.29 14.64 -21.48
N SER A 120 9.79 14.55 -20.23
CA SER A 120 9.86 15.64 -19.25
C SER A 120 11.25 15.87 -18.64
N GLY A 121 12.20 14.94 -18.84
CA GLY A 121 13.52 14.96 -18.20
C GLY A 121 13.50 14.58 -16.71
N TYR A 122 12.32 14.40 -16.12
CA TYR A 122 12.15 13.89 -14.77
C TYR A 122 12.04 12.37 -14.79
N SER A 123 12.95 11.69 -14.07
CA SER A 123 12.99 10.22 -14.04
C SER A 123 11.96 9.60 -13.11
N GLY A 124 11.26 10.39 -12.28
CA GLY A 124 10.28 9.92 -11.31
C GLY A 124 10.77 9.89 -9.86
N MET A 125 9.83 10.02 -8.92
CA MET A 125 10.14 10.28 -7.50
C MET A 125 10.85 9.11 -6.80
N TRP A 126 10.60 7.89 -7.24
CA TRP A 126 11.15 6.68 -6.63
C TRP A 126 12.63 6.46 -6.97
N HIS A 127 13.15 7.15 -7.98
CA HIS A 127 14.56 7.10 -8.38
C HIS A 127 15.48 7.96 -7.48
N ARG A 128 14.93 8.81 -6.59
CA ARG A 128 15.73 9.54 -5.60
C ARG A 128 16.42 8.54 -4.67
N ALA A 129 17.73 8.73 -4.42
CA ALA A 129 18.54 7.77 -3.67
C ALA A 129 18.00 7.49 -2.25
N GLU A 130 17.41 8.52 -1.64
CA GLU A 130 16.83 8.49 -0.31
C GLU A 130 15.40 7.93 -0.27
N HIS A 131 14.75 7.67 -1.41
CA HIS A 131 13.29 7.43 -1.46
C HIS A 131 12.83 6.28 -0.54
N LEU A 132 13.47 5.11 -0.61
CA LEU A 132 13.10 3.95 0.22
C LEU A 132 13.49 4.13 1.69
N LEU A 133 14.61 4.82 1.94
CA LEU A 133 15.06 5.14 3.30
C LEU A 133 14.09 6.13 3.97
N GLN A 134 13.66 7.16 3.24
CA GLN A 134 12.64 8.11 3.67
C GLN A 134 11.32 7.42 3.98
N ARG A 135 10.89 6.45 3.17
CA ARG A 135 9.67 5.68 3.47
C ARG A 135 9.78 4.88 4.76
N SER A 136 10.94 4.28 5.04
CA SER A 136 11.18 3.63 6.34
C SER A 136 11.16 4.65 7.49
N TYR A 137 11.74 5.82 7.30
CA TYR A 137 11.67 6.95 8.25
C TYR A 137 10.22 7.36 8.54
N CYS A 138 9.39 7.52 7.50
CA CYS A 138 7.99 7.87 7.63
C CYS A 138 7.19 6.85 8.45
N VAL A 139 7.40 5.55 8.21
CA VAL A 139 6.72 4.50 8.99
C VAL A 139 7.00 4.68 10.49
N ASN A 140 8.27 4.87 10.88
CA ASN A 140 8.63 5.06 12.29
C ASN A 140 8.11 6.39 12.85
N LYS A 141 8.14 7.48 12.06
CA LYS A 141 7.58 8.77 12.49
C LYS A 141 6.08 8.70 12.70
N LEU A 142 5.35 8.04 11.81
CA LEU A 142 3.91 7.83 11.96
C LEU A 142 3.58 6.94 13.16
N VAL A 143 4.38 5.90 13.45
CA VAL A 143 4.25 5.13 14.68
C VAL A 143 4.35 6.03 15.92
N ASN A 144 5.32 6.94 15.95
CA ASN A 144 5.46 7.88 17.07
C ASN A 144 4.29 8.88 17.15
N ILE A 145 3.83 9.41 16.01
CA ILE A 145 2.71 10.37 15.95
C ILE A 145 1.40 9.72 16.43
N TYR A 146 1.17 8.46 16.06
CA TYR A 146 -0.07 7.74 16.39
C TYR A 146 0.01 6.87 17.64
N ASP A 147 1.15 6.86 18.34
CA ASP A 147 1.46 6.07 19.53
C ASP A 147 1.27 4.55 19.32
N GLY A 148 1.73 4.04 18.17
CA GLY A 148 1.70 2.62 17.86
C GLY A 148 1.68 2.29 16.37
N MET A 149 1.85 1.01 16.05
CA MET A 149 1.76 0.46 14.69
C MET A 149 0.34 -0.03 14.40
N PRO A 150 -0.49 0.71 13.64
CA PRO A 150 -1.86 0.28 13.32
C PRO A 150 -1.91 -0.69 12.15
N LEU A 151 -0.89 -0.73 11.29
CA LEU A 151 -0.89 -1.53 10.07
C LEU A 151 -0.97 -3.02 10.39
N LYS A 152 -1.88 -3.73 9.71
CA LYS A 152 -2.08 -5.17 9.87
C LYS A 152 -1.72 -5.90 8.58
N TYR A 153 -1.05 -7.03 8.72
CA TYR A 153 -0.68 -7.87 7.59
C TYR A 153 -1.88 -8.60 6.99
N SER A 154 -1.83 -8.81 5.68
CA SER A 154 -2.73 -9.64 4.88
C SER A 154 -1.90 -10.39 3.84
N ASN A 155 -2.37 -11.58 3.47
CA ASN A 155 -1.83 -12.36 2.36
C ASN A 155 -2.91 -12.63 1.29
N ILE A 156 -4.06 -11.97 1.37
CA ILE A 156 -5.16 -12.13 0.41
C ILE A 156 -4.76 -11.46 -0.91
N MET A 157 -4.74 -12.24 -1.99
CA MET A 157 -4.59 -11.75 -3.36
C MET A 157 -5.83 -12.12 -4.16
N ILE A 158 -6.57 -11.13 -4.62
CA ILE A 158 -7.78 -11.33 -5.43
C ILE A 158 -7.41 -11.30 -6.92
N SER A 159 -7.91 -12.27 -7.67
CA SER A 159 -7.82 -12.33 -9.12
C SER A 159 -9.21 -12.58 -9.70
N GLN A 160 -9.47 -12.07 -10.90
CA GLN A 160 -10.75 -12.29 -11.56
C GLN A 160 -10.86 -13.74 -12.02
N PHE A 161 -11.86 -14.47 -11.52
CA PHE A 161 -12.09 -15.85 -11.94
C PHE A 161 -12.37 -15.91 -13.45
N GLY A 162 -11.60 -16.72 -14.18
CA GLY A 162 -11.74 -16.89 -15.63
C GLY A 162 -11.15 -15.79 -16.50
N PHE A 163 -10.35 -14.86 -15.94
CA PHE A 163 -9.70 -13.78 -16.70
C PHE A 163 -8.25 -13.56 -16.23
N PRO A 164 -7.28 -13.30 -17.13
CA PRO A 164 -7.40 -13.22 -18.60
C PRO A 164 -7.54 -14.58 -19.27
N ASN A 165 -7.03 -15.63 -18.63
CA ASN A 165 -7.16 -16.99 -19.12
C ASN A 165 -8.46 -17.59 -18.58
N TYR A 166 -9.32 -18.07 -19.49
CA TYR A 166 -10.61 -18.69 -19.17
C TYR A 166 -10.52 -19.75 -18.05
N ALA A 167 -9.40 -20.48 -17.98
CA ALA A 167 -9.16 -21.54 -17.00
C ALA A 167 -8.07 -21.20 -15.96
N ASN A 168 -7.93 -19.92 -15.56
CA ASN A 168 -6.92 -19.49 -14.57
C ASN A 168 -7.02 -20.14 -13.18
N HIS A 169 -8.13 -20.81 -12.87
CA HIS A 169 -8.35 -21.57 -11.64
C HIS A 169 -7.79 -23.00 -11.69
N LYS A 170 -7.44 -23.51 -12.88
CA LYS A 170 -6.84 -24.84 -13.01
C LYS A 170 -5.33 -24.73 -12.78
N ASN A 171 -4.79 -25.58 -11.92
CA ASN A 171 -3.34 -25.76 -11.84
C ASN A 171 -2.83 -26.21 -13.21
N LYS A 172 -1.84 -25.50 -13.76
CA LYS A 172 -0.98 -26.10 -14.78
C LYS A 172 -0.20 -27.19 -14.05
N MET A 173 -0.57 -28.45 -14.25
CA MET A 173 0.28 -29.59 -13.90
C MET A 173 1.61 -29.47 -14.65
#